data_AF-A0A556MSV1-F1
#
_entry.id   AF-A0A556MSV1-F1
#
_cell.length_a   1.000
_cell.length_b   1.000
_cell.length_c   1.000
_cell.angle_alpha   90.00
_cell.angle_beta   90.00
_cell.angle_gamma   90.00
#
_symmetry.space_group_name_H-M   'P 1'
#
loop_
_entity.id
_entity.type
_entity.pdbx_description
1 polymer ?
#
loop_
_entity_poly.entity_id
_entity_poly.type
_entity_poly.pdbx_seq_one_letter_code
_entity_poly.pdbx_strand_id
1 'polypeptide(L)' 'MLLLILKIAVLLAVIIIPLRPDKKKAKKSVPLVIDSDTSDASYAINENGALEKIRKHSLTDS' A
#
# COMPACT_ATOMS: atom_id res chain seq x y z
N MET A 1 -7.64 39.10 -32.96
CA MET A 1 -8.73 38.42 -32.22
C MET A 1 -8.41 36.95 -31.98
N LEU A 2 -8.25 36.13 -33.03
CA LEU A 2 -8.03 34.67 -32.91
C LEU A 2 -6.79 34.29 -32.08
N LEU A 3 -5.64 34.95 -32.32
CA LEU A 3 -4.40 34.73 -31.55
C LEU A 3 -4.53 35.10 -30.07
N LEU A 4 -5.38 36.08 -29.77
CA LEU A 4 -5.61 36.57 -28.41
C LEU A 4 -6.47 35.54 -27.64
N ILE A 5 -7.49 35.00 -28.30
CA ILE A 5 -8.31 33.89 -27.81
C ILE A 5 -7.45 32.64 -27.56
N LEU A 6 -6.52 32.33 -28.49
CA LEU A 6 -5.62 31.18 -28.34
C LEU A 6 -4.68 31.33 -27.14
N LYS A 7 -4.12 32.53 -26.91
CA LYS A 7 -3.29 32.81 -25.73
C LYS A 7 -4.06 32.63 -24.42
N ILE A 8 -5.31 33.09 -24.36
CA ILE A 8 -6.18 32.94 -23.19
C ILE A 8 -6.51 31.47 -22.95
N ALA A 9 -6.80 30.71 -24.02
CA ALA A 9 -7.10 29.29 -23.92
C ALA A 9 -5.89 28.47 -23.41
N VAL A 10 -4.68 28.77 -23.88
CA VAL A 10 -3.45 28.13 -23.39
C VAL A 10 -3.20 28.45 -21.92
N LEU A 11 -3.37 29.71 -21.52
CA LEU A 11 -3.19 30.12 -20.12
C LEU A 11 -4.17 29.39 -19.18
N LEU A 12 -5.43 29.25 -19.58
CA LEU A 12 -6.44 28.48 -18.85
C LEU A 12 -6.09 26.99 -18.77
N ALA A 13 -5.62 26.40 -19.87
CA ALA A 13 -5.23 24.99 -19.89
C ALA A 13 -4.09 24.69 -18.92
N VAL A 14 -3.08 25.56 -18.85
CA VAL A 14 -1.94 25.41 -17.91
C VAL A 14 -2.39 25.43 -16.45
N ILE A 15 -3.45 26.18 -16.13
CA ILE A 15 -4.01 26.27 -14.77
C ILE A 15 -4.90 25.06 -14.46
N ILE A 16 -5.74 24.64 -15.41
CA ILE A 16 -6.77 23.61 -15.18
C ILE A 16 -6.19 22.18 -15.21
N ILE A 17 -5.20 21.91 -16.07
CA ILE A 17 -4.59 20.57 -16.21
C ILE A 17 -4.03 20.03 -14.88
N PRO A 18 -3.21 20.77 -14.10
CA PRO A 18 -2.66 20.28 -12.85
C PRO A 18 -3.69 20.16 -11.71
N LEU A 19 -4.83 20.85 -11.81
CA LEU A 19 -5.92 20.75 -10.85
C LEU A 19 -6.77 19.50 -11.03
N ARG A 20 -6.58 18.74 -12.11
CA ARG A 20 -7.33 17.50 -12.32
C ARG A 20 -6.87 16.48 -11.29
N PRO A 21 -7.75 15.98 -10.41
CA PRO A 21 -7.38 14.94 -9.49
C PRO A 21 -6.93 13.72 -10.31
N ASP A 22 -5.73 13.22 -10.01
CA ASP A 22 -5.30 11.94 -10.53
C ASP A 22 -6.38 10.93 -10.19
N LYS A 23 -7.02 10.38 -11.22
CA LYS A 23 -7.89 9.21 -11.07
C LYS A 23 -6.98 8.05 -10.71
N LYS A 24 -6.49 8.02 -9.47
CA LYS A 24 -5.79 6.89 -8.89
C LYS A 24 -6.74 5.73 -9.04
N LYS A 25 -6.42 4.82 -9.97
CA LYS A 25 -7.14 3.55 -10.11
C LYS A 25 -7.17 2.99 -8.70
N ALA A 26 -8.36 2.82 -8.14
CA ALA A 26 -8.51 2.21 -6.83
C ALA A 26 -7.70 0.91 -6.88
N LYS A 27 -6.57 0.86 -6.15
CA LYS A 27 -5.80 -0.37 -6.02
C LYS A 27 -6.80 -1.34 -5.42
N LYS A 28 -7.24 -2.31 -6.23
CA LYS A 28 -8.11 -3.39 -5.81
C LYS A 28 -7.44 -3.93 -4.55
N SER A 29 -8.08 -3.75 -3.40
CA SER A 29 -7.54 -4.24 -2.13
C SER A 29 -7.42 -5.74 -2.30
N VAL A 30 -6.20 -6.21 -2.54
CA VAL A 30 -5.94 -7.65 -2.55
C VAL A 30 -6.26 -8.09 -1.13
N PRO A 31 -7.24 -8.98 -0.93
CA PRO A 31 -7.52 -9.48 0.41
C PRO A 31 -6.22 -10.10 0.92
N LEU A 32 -5.76 -9.62 2.08
CA LEU A 32 -4.61 -10.20 2.75
C LEU A 32 -5.01 -11.64 3.10
N VAL A 33 -4.44 -12.62 2.39
CA VAL A 33 -4.63 -14.03 2.75
C VAL A 33 -3.80 -14.22 4.01
N ILE A 34 -4.47 -14.22 5.16
CA ILE A 34 -3.84 -14.51 6.45
C ILE A 34 -3.65 -16.02 6.48
N ASP A 35 -2.46 -16.44 6.07
CA ASP A 35 -2.03 -17.82 6.30
C ASP A 35 -1.85 -18.02 7.80
N SER A 36 -2.76 -18.79 8.39
CA SER A 36 -2.74 -19.10 9.83
C SER A 36 -1.90 -20.34 10.13
N ASP A 37 -1.40 -21.02 9.09
CA ASP A 37 -0.50 -22.16 9.27
C ASP A 37 0.92 -21.66 9.61
N THR A 38 1.20 -21.64 10.91
CA THR A 38 2.47 -21.19 11.48
C THR A 38 3.42 -22.38 11.72
N SER A 39 3.09 -23.59 11.24
CA SER A 39 3.85 -24.82 11.50
C SER A 39 5.32 -24.74 11.03
N ASP A 40 5.54 -24.05 9.91
CA ASP A 40 6.87 -23.81 9.31
C ASP A 40 7.43 -22.41 9.62
N ALA A 41 6.72 -21.58 10.38
CA ALA A 41 7.20 -20.25 10.70
C ALA A 41 8.39 -20.30 11.68
N SER A 42 9.41 -19.49 11.39
CA SER A 42 10.58 -19.34 12.28
C SER A 42 10.41 -18.20 13.29
N TYR A 43 9.37 -17.38 13.14
CA TYR A 43 9.13 -16.18 13.94
C TYR A 43 7.65 -16.01 14.26
N ALA A 44 7.35 -15.45 15.43
CA ALA A 44 6.03 -15.10 15.91
C ALA A 44 6.04 -13.71 16.55
N ILE A 45 4.86 -13.10 16.71
CA ILE A 45 4.70 -11.84 17.43
C ILE A 45 4.38 -12.15 18.89
N ASN A 46 5.13 -11.57 19.84
CA ASN A 46 4.88 -11.73 21.27
C ASN A 46 3.73 -10.82 21.78
N GLU A 47 3.39 -10.91 23.06
CA GLU A 47 2.34 -10.09 23.70
C GLU A 47 2.59 -8.58 23.64
N ASN A 48 3.85 -8.17 23.47
CA ASN A 48 4.25 -6.76 23.35
C ASN A 48 4.27 -6.28 21.90
N GLY A 49 3.84 -7.11 20.94
CA GLY A 49 3.85 -6.77 19.52
C GLY A 49 5.24 -6.83 18.85
N ALA A 50 6.25 -7.39 19.52
CA ALA A 50 7.59 -7.55 18.99
C ALA A 50 7.76 -8.89 18.26
N LEU A 51 8.57 -8.89 17.20
CA LEU A 51 8.90 -10.09 16.45
C LEU A 51 9.94 -10.93 17.23
N GLU A 52 9.59 -12.16 17.57
CA GLU A 52 10.45 -13.10 18.29
C GLU A 52 10.64 -14.40 17.50
N LYS A 53 11.83 -15.01 17.64
CA LYS A 53 12.13 -16.30 17.01
C LYS A 53 11.47 -17.43 17.81
N ILE A 54 10.68 -18.28 17.14
CA ILE A 54 10.07 -19.45 17.77
C ILE A 54 11.18 -20.42 18.17
N ARG A 55 11.46 -20.55 19.47
CA ARG A 55 12.34 -21.60 19.99
C ARG A 55 11.51 -22.88 20.09
N LYS A 56 11.68 -23.79 19.12
CA LYS A 56 11.14 -25.15 19.21
C LYS A 56 11.86 -25.88 20.36
N HIS A 57 11.38 -25.72 21.59
CA HIS A 57 11.73 -26.64 22.67
C HIS A 57 11.02 -27.95 22.35
N SER A 58 11.79 -28.94 21.91
CA SER A 58 11.31 -30.33 21.88
C SER A 58 10.87 -30.68 23.30
N LEU A 59 9.58 -30.92 23.49
CA LEU A 59 9.05 -31.60 24.67
C LEU A 59 9.46 -33.08 24.60
N THR A 60 10.75 -33.33 24.69
CA THR A 60 11.34 -34.63 25.02
C THR A 60 12.10 -34.40 26.30
N ASP A 61 11.39 -34.53 27.42
CA ASP A 61 11.93 -34.98 28.70
C ASP A 61 10.78 -35.16 29.71
N SER A 62 10.33 -36.42 29.84
CA SER A 62 9.88 -37.13 31.06
C SER A 62 8.77 -38.13 30.76
#